data_AF-A0A847ATL8-F1
#
_entry.id   AF-A0A847ATL8-F1
#
_cell.length_a   1.000
_cell.length_b   1.000
_cell.length_c   1.000
_cell.angle_alpha   90.00
_cell.angle_beta   90.00
_cell.angle_gamma   90.00
#
_symmetry.space_group_name_H-M   'P 1'
#
loop_
_entity.id
_entity.type
_entity.pdbx_description
1 polymer ?
#
loop_
_entity_poly.entity_id
_entity_poly.type
_entity_poly.pdbx_seq_one_letter_code
_entity_poly.pdbx_strand_id
1 'polypeptide(L)' 'FEVAQVVRDLTYRDKEKGLSTGEKKKLISAKQMLISEISLSTDLDSDGIQDYMDEIINKDALEQ' A
#
# COMPACT_ATOMS: atom_id res chain seq x y z
N PHE A 1 -9.63 -5.00 -7.46
CA PHE A 1 -9.10 -3.66 -7.83
C PHE A 1 -9.47 -2.55 -6.84
N GLU A 2 -10.61 -2.61 -6.14
CA GLU A 2 -11.01 -1.55 -5.19
C GLU A 2 -10.01 -1.33 -4.04
N VAL A 3 -9.43 -2.41 -3.49
CA VAL A 3 -8.41 -2.34 -2.43
C VAL A 3 -7.16 -1.59 -2.90
N ALA A 4 -6.67 -1.90 -4.11
CA ALA A 4 -5.53 -1.22 -4.70
C ALA A 4 -5.77 0.28 -4.92
N GLN A 5 -6.99 0.65 -5.33
CA GLN A 5 -7.39 2.05 -5.45
C GLN A 5 -7.40 2.76 -4.08
N VAL A 6 -7.91 2.11 -3.02
CA VAL A 6 -7.87 2.67 -1.66
C VAL A 6 -6.44 2.89 -1.19
N VAL A 7 -5.53 1.93 -1.42
CA VAL A 7 -4.11 2.07 -1.07
C VAL A 7 -3.50 3.28 -1.80
N ARG A 8 -3.68 3.36 -3.12
CA ARG A 8 -3.17 4.48 -3.93
C ARG A 8 -3.68 5.83 -3.44
N ASP A 9 -5.00 5.97 -3.29
CA ASP A 9 -5.62 7.25 -2.96
C ASP A 9 -5.23 7.71 -1.54
N LEU A 10 -5.17 6.79 -0.56
CA LEU A 10 -4.74 7.12 0.80
C LEU A 10 -3.24 7.39 0.90
N THR A 11 -2.39 6.65 0.19
CA THR A 11 -0.95 6.95 0.11
C THR A 11 -0.74 8.35 -0.47
N TYR A 12 -1.41 8.68 -1.58
CA TYR A 12 -1.31 10.00 -2.19
C TYR A 12 -1.78 11.10 -1.22
N ARG A 13 -2.91 10.87 -0.56
CA ARG A 13 -3.47 11.81 0.42
C ARG A 13 -2.58 12.02 1.64
N ASP A 14 -1.88 10.98 2.10
CA ASP A 14 -0.90 11.07 3.19
C ASP A 14 0.27 11.97 2.80
N LYS A 15 0.79 11.81 1.57
CA LYS A 15 1.86 12.65 1.04
C LYS A 15 1.47 14.13 0.94
N GLU A 16 0.26 14.43 0.49
CA GLU A 16 -0.14 15.83 0.27
C GLU A 16 -0.53 16.58 1.55
N LYS A 17 -1.38 15.98 2.40
CA LYS A 17 -1.92 16.69 3.58
C LYS A 17 -2.02 15.82 4.84
N GLY A 18 -1.41 14.64 4.84
CA GLY A 18 -1.45 13.68 5.94
C GLY A 18 -2.81 12.99 6.14
N LEU A 19 -2.79 11.84 6.80
CA LEU A 19 -4.00 11.06 7.13
C LEU A 19 -4.44 11.22 8.59
N SER A 20 -5.75 11.16 8.82
CA SER A 20 -6.32 10.96 10.15
C SER A 20 -6.01 9.56 10.69
N THR A 21 -6.16 9.37 12.00
CA THR A 21 -5.94 8.06 12.65
C THR A 21 -6.80 6.94 12.03
N GLY A 22 -8.04 7.25 11.63
CA GLY A 22 -8.94 6.29 10.99
C GLY A 22 -8.48 5.92 9.57
N GLU A 23 -8.07 6.92 8.79
CA GLU A 23 -7.54 6.71 7.45
C GLU A 23 -6.21 5.96 7.45
N LYS A 24 -5.32 6.23 8.41
CA LYS A 24 -4.08 5.46 8.58
C LYS A 24 -4.36 3.99 8.84
N LYS A 25 -5.30 3.68 9.74
CA LYS A 25 -5.73 2.29 9.98
C LYS A 25 -6.31 1.67 8.70
N LYS A 26 -7.15 2.40 7.97
CA LYS A 26 -7.72 1.94 6.71
C LYS A 26 -6.65 1.65 5.65
N LEU A 27 -5.64 2.51 5.52
CA LEU A 27 -4.51 2.30 4.62
C LEU A 27 -3.71 1.05 4.99
N ILE A 28 -3.40 0.87 6.28
CA ILE A 28 -2.68 -0.32 6.77
C ILE A 28 -3.46 -1.60 6.45
N SER A 29 -4.76 -1.64 6.77
CA SER A 29 -5.60 -2.81 6.47
C SER A 29 -5.71 -3.08 4.97
N ALA A 30 -5.86 -2.03 4.15
CA ALA A 30 -5.93 -2.18 2.69
C ALA A 30 -4.59 -2.70 2.11
N LYS A 31 -3.44 -2.22 2.61
CA LYS A 31 -2.12 -2.76 2.23
C LYS A 31 -2.01 -4.26 2.54
N GLN A 32 -2.37 -4.67 3.75
CA GLN A 32 -2.31 -6.08 4.17
C GLN A 32 -3.20 -6.99 3.31
N MET A 33 -4.41 -6.54 2.99
CA MET A 33 -5.31 -7.29 2.09
C MET A 33 -4.71 -7.44 0.69
N LEU A 34 -4.11 -6.37 0.15
CA LEU A 34 -3.48 -6.40 -1.17
C LEU A 34 -2.27 -7.35 -1.20
N ILE A 35 -1.44 -7.34 -0.16
CA ILE A 35 -0.30 -8.25 -0.02
C ILE A 35 -0.78 -9.70 0.03
N SER A 36 -1.84 -9.98 0.78
CA SER A 36 -2.39 -11.33 0.88
C SER A 36 -2.94 -11.81 -0.47
N GLU A 37 -3.63 -10.96 -1.24
CA GLU A 37 -4.09 -11.33 -2.60
C GLU A 37 -2.92 -11.63 -3.54
N ILE A 38 -1.86 -10.81 -3.49
CA ILE A 38 -0.67 -11.01 -4.32
C ILE A 38 0.08 -12.28 -3.92
N SER A 39 0.25 -12.54 -2.61
CA SER A 39 0.92 -13.75 -2.09
C SER A 39 0.13 -15.03 -2.36
N LEU A 40 -1.20 -14.95 -2.46
CA LEU A 40 -2.02 -16.08 -2.91
C LEU A 40 -1.93 -16.30 -4.42
N SER A 41 -1.65 -15.24 -5.19
CA SER A 41 -1.62 -15.28 -6.66
C SER A 41 -0.22 -15.51 -7.23
N THR A 42 0.81 -15.26 -6.43
CA THR A 42 2.22 -15.40 -6.77
C THR A 42 2.84 -16.15 -5.60
N ASP A 43 3.54 -17.27 -5.84
CA ASP A 43 4.20 -18.09 -4.78
C ASP A 43 5.35 -17.34 -4.04
N LEU A 44 5.26 -16.01 -3.95
CA LEU A 44 6.15 -15.12 -3.25
C LEU A 44 5.69 -14.99 -1.80
N ASP A 45 6.68 -14.95 -0.91
CA ASP A 45 6.44 -14.74 0.51
C ASP A 45 5.93 -13.32 0.78
N SER A 46 5.10 -13.19 1.81
CA SER A 46 4.47 -11.91 2.20
C SER A 46 5.50 -10.83 2.53
N ASP A 47 6.66 -11.20 3.07
CA ASP A 47 7.73 -10.24 3.37
C ASP A 47 8.35 -9.66 2.09
N GLY A 48 8.60 -10.50 1.08
CA GLY A 48 9.12 -10.04 -0.21
C GLY A 48 8.13 -9.17 -0.97
N ILE A 49 6.83 -9.45 -0.86
CA ILE A 49 5.76 -8.63 -1.45
C ILE A 49 5.62 -7.30 -0.70
N GLN A 50 5.74 -7.31 0.63
CA GLN A 50 5.72 -6.09 1.44
C GLN A 50 6.87 -5.15 1.03
N ASP A 51 8.09 -5.68 0.91
CA ASP A 51 9.26 -4.91 0.46
C ASP A 51 9.05 -4.35 -0.96
N TYR A 52 8.55 -5.17 -1.88
CA TYR A 52 8.24 -4.75 -3.24
C TYR A 52 7.14 -3.67 -3.29
N MET A 53 6.11 -3.81 -2.45
CA MET A 53 5.04 -2.82 -2.36
C MET A 53 5.52 -1.51 -1.76
N ASP A 54 6.32 -1.56 -0.70
CA ASP A 54 6.90 -0.34 -0.13
C ASP A 54 7.92 0.29 -1.08
N GLU A 55 8.66 -0.49 -1.87
CA GLU A 55 9.49 0.05 -2.94
C GLU A 55 8.63 0.80 -3.95
N ILE A 56 7.58 0.21 -4.53
CA ILE A 56 6.74 0.87 -5.54
C ILE A 56 6.04 2.11 -4.98
N ILE A 57 5.45 1.99 -3.79
CA ILE A 57 4.66 3.05 -3.16
C ILE A 57 5.56 4.24 -2.74
N ASN A 58 6.81 3.95 -2.35
CA ASN A 58 7.79 4.96 -1.95
C ASN A 58 8.75 5.39 -3.09
N LYS A 59 8.86 4.67 -4.22
CA LYS A 59 9.61 5.13 -5.40
C LYS A 59 8.99 6.40 -5.97
N ASP A 60 7.65 6.45 -5.99
CA ASP A 60 6.87 7.67 -6.26
C ASP A 60 7.09 8.78 -5.20
N ALA A 61 7.86 8.55 -4.13
CA ALA A 61 8.25 9.56 -3.14
C ALA A 61 9.68 10.08 -3.33
N LEU A 62 10.49 9.45 -4.20
CA LEU A 62 11.87 9.84 -4.48
C LEU A 62 12.04 10.53 -5.85
N GLU A 63 10.98 10.57 -6.68
CA GLU A 63 10.96 11.32 -7.94
C GLU A 63 10.22 12.69 -7.85
N GLN A 64 10.44 13.43 -6.75
CA GLN A 64 10.11 14.87 -6.68
C GLN A 64 11.27 15.70 -6.13
#